data_AF-A0A3R7K9D6-F1
#
_entry.id   AF-A0A3R7K9D6-F1
#
_cell.length_a   1.000
_cell.length_b   1.000
_cell.length_c   1.000
_cell.angle_alpha   90.00
_cell.angle_beta   90.00
_cell.angle_gamma   90.00
#
_symmetry.space_group_name_H-M   'P 1'
#
loop_
_entity.id
_entity.type
_entity.pdbx_description
1 polymer ?
#
loop_
_entity_poly.entity_id
_entity_poly.type
_entity_poly.pdbx_seq_one_letter_code
_entity_poly.pdbx_strand_id
1 'polypeptide(L)'
;MCCADGCLAAAPGFAFDEMVRRSGGPSETAVVREVPRRAQGAMQTYTVATKEDNSDWKPIRIKVFTEDLKNVIPGSGRYCEKRGDRCPDYLGHNRTCVTEHVLSEEKKKLYEKTIIPEAVKLHAERLLVKPMAEGVVMGEGPGGL
;
A
#
# COMPACT_ATOMS: atom_id res chain seq x y z
N MET A 1 15.84 -14.33 54.48
CA MET A 1 14.94 -15.01 53.54
C MET A 1 14.24 -13.91 52.75
N CYS A 2 14.77 -13.57 51.57
CA CYS A 2 14.32 -12.44 50.77
C CYS A 2 13.59 -13.01 49.55
N CYS A 3 12.29 -12.73 49.42
CA CYS A 3 11.53 -13.07 48.23
C CYS A 3 11.81 -11.99 47.16
N ALA A 4 12.43 -12.39 46.06
CA ALA A 4 12.54 -11.57 44.86
C ALA A 4 11.43 -12.00 43.90
N ASP A 5 10.24 -11.41 44.07
CA ASP A 5 9.17 -11.52 43.07
C ASP A 5 9.46 -10.50 41.96
N GLY A 6 10.00 -10.99 40.85
CA GLY A 6 10.19 -10.21 39.64
C GLY A 6 8.85 -9.94 38.96
N CYS A 7 8.55 -8.68 38.68
CA CYS A 7 7.43 -8.28 37.83
C CYS A 7 7.69 -8.73 36.37
N LEU A 8 6.91 -9.68 35.87
CA LEU A 8 6.79 -9.96 34.44
C LEU A 8 5.96 -8.86 33.79
N ALA A 9 6.61 -7.93 33.09
CA ALA A 9 5.93 -6.99 32.21
C ALA A 9 5.42 -7.75 30.99
N ALA A 10 4.14 -8.11 30.98
CA ALA A 10 3.45 -8.56 29.77
C ALA A 10 3.25 -7.32 28.86
N ALA A 11 4.14 -7.14 27.90
CA ALA A 11 3.86 -6.22 26.79
C ALA A 11 2.67 -6.79 26.00
N PRO A 12 1.63 -6.00 25.69
CA PRO A 12 0.58 -6.46 24.80
C PRO A 12 1.22 -6.62 23.43
N GLY A 13 1.36 -7.87 22.97
CA GLY A 13 1.84 -8.17 21.63
C GLY A 13 0.97 -7.39 20.64
N PHE A 14 1.60 -6.61 19.76
CA PHE A 14 0.91 -5.98 18.66
C PHE A 14 0.15 -7.06 17.89
N ALA A 15 -1.14 -6.86 17.62
CA ALA A 15 -2.00 -7.83 16.91
C ALA A 15 -1.40 -8.32 15.58
N PHE A 16 -0.49 -7.54 14.99
CA PHE A 16 0.25 -7.89 13.79
C PHE A 16 1.20 -9.08 14.00
N ASP A 17 1.90 -9.14 15.14
CA ASP A 17 2.89 -10.18 15.44
C ASP A 17 2.20 -11.54 15.68
N GLU A 18 1.00 -11.50 16.28
CA GLU A 18 0.15 -12.67 16.45
C GLU A 18 -0.48 -13.16 15.13
N MET A 19 -0.79 -12.23 14.22
CA MET A 19 -1.24 -12.56 12.86
C MET A 19 -0.11 -13.21 12.03
N VAL A 20 1.13 -12.69 12.13
CA VAL A 20 2.33 -13.27 11.49
C VAL A 20 2.60 -14.70 11.98
N ARG A 21 2.43 -14.97 13.27
CA ARG A 21 2.51 -16.34 13.81
C ARG A 21 1.43 -17.27 13.26
N ARG A 22 0.20 -16.76 13.07
CA ARG A 22 -0.93 -17.54 12.56
C ARG A 22 -0.87 -17.80 11.05
N SER A 23 -0.23 -16.92 10.27
CA SER A 23 -0.12 -17.03 8.82
C SER A 23 1.02 -17.93 8.32
N GLY A 24 1.75 -18.59 9.24
CA GLY A 24 2.97 -19.33 8.92
C GLY A 24 4.16 -18.38 8.85
N GLY A 25 5.18 -18.65 9.67
CA GLY A 25 6.40 -17.84 9.74
C GLY A 25 7.17 -17.77 8.41
N PRO A 26 8.29 -17.02 8.36
CA PRO A 26 9.06 -16.79 7.13
C PRO A 26 9.34 -18.10 6.42
N SER A 27 9.04 -18.16 5.13
CA SER A 27 9.28 -19.33 4.30
C SER A 27 10.74 -19.79 4.46
N GLU A 28 10.93 -21.08 4.74
CA GLU A 28 12.27 -21.68 4.86
C GLU A 28 13.05 -21.43 3.56
N THR A 29 13.86 -20.39 3.57
CA THR A 29 14.66 -19.99 2.42
C THR A 29 15.92 -20.84 2.44
N ALA A 30 15.93 -21.91 1.64
CA ALA A 30 17.09 -22.77 1.51
C ALA A 30 18.15 -22.09 0.64
N VAL A 31 19.30 -21.79 1.25
CA VAL A 31 20.46 -21.26 0.54
C VAL A 31 21.38 -22.43 0.21
N VAL A 32 21.54 -22.73 -1.08
CA VAL A 32 22.46 -23.78 -1.53
C VAL A 32 23.80 -23.13 -1.85
N ARG A 33 24.87 -23.69 -1.28
CA ARG A 33 26.24 -23.29 -1.57
C ARG A 33 26.91 -24.36 -2.40
N GLU A 34 27.38 -24.00 -3.59
CA GLU A 34 28.20 -24.90 -4.38
C GLU A 34 29.56 -25.14 -3.70
N VAL A 35 29.98 -26.40 -3.60
CA VAL A 35 31.28 -26.78 -3.05
C VAL A 35 32.33 -26.63 -4.15
N PRO A 36 33.35 -25.76 -3.98
CA PRO A 36 34.38 -25.57 -5.00
C PRO A 36 35.15 -26.87 -5.27
N ARG A 37 35.24 -27.27 -6.53
CA ARG A 37 36.13 -28.37 -6.97
C ARG A 37 37.53 -27.79 -7.21
N ARG A 38 38.58 -28.58 -6.92
CA ARG A 38 39.96 -28.16 -7.14
C ARG A 38 40.13 -27.69 -8.59
N ALA A 39 40.67 -26.48 -8.75
CA ALA A 39 40.91 -25.73 -10.00
C ALA A 39 39.82 -24.74 -10.49
N GLN A 40 38.68 -24.58 -9.81
CA GLN A 40 37.73 -23.48 -10.08
C GLN A 40 37.93 -22.32 -9.09
N GLY A 41 38.05 -21.09 -9.62
CA GLY A 41 38.31 -19.88 -8.84
C GLY A 41 37.24 -19.60 -7.77
N ALA A 42 37.62 -18.88 -6.72
CA ALA A 42 36.85 -18.66 -5.49
C ALA A 42 35.63 -17.72 -5.61
N MET A 43 35.00 -17.62 -6.79
CA MET A 43 33.78 -16.84 -6.98
C MET A 43 32.58 -17.69 -6.53
N GLN A 44 31.98 -17.34 -5.39
CA GLN A 44 30.85 -18.07 -4.81
C GLN A 44 29.54 -17.41 -5.25
N THR A 45 28.70 -18.13 -5.97
CA THR A 45 27.32 -17.75 -6.28
C THR A 45 26.37 -18.34 -5.24
N TYR A 46 25.60 -17.48 -4.57
CA TYR A 46 24.52 -17.91 -3.69
C TYR A 46 23.24 -17.99 -4.52
N THR A 47 22.76 -19.21 -4.76
CA THR A 47 21.48 -19.45 -5.42
C THR A 47 20.42 -19.69 -4.35
N VAL A 48 19.45 -18.79 -4.26
CA VAL A 48 18.30 -18.94 -3.37
C VAL A 48 17.27 -19.79 -4.09
N ALA A 49 17.06 -21.02 -3.61
CA ALA A 49 15.97 -21.86 -4.07
C ALA A 49 14.71 -21.47 -3.30
N THR A 50 13.90 -20.57 -3.85
CA THR A 50 12.53 -20.38 -3.38
C THR A 50 11.77 -21.66 -3.73
N LYS A 51 11.29 -22.40 -2.71
CA LYS A 51 10.27 -23.44 -2.92
C LYS A 51 9.19 -22.82 -3.81
N GLU A 52 8.79 -23.52 -4.88
CA GLU A 52 7.69 -23.07 -5.74
C GLU A 52 6.49 -22.74 -4.84
N ASP A 53 6.20 -21.44 -4.74
CA ASP A 53 5.16 -20.91 -3.88
C ASP A 53 3.81 -21.32 -4.47
N ASN A 54 3.31 -22.49 -4.11
CA ASN A 54 1.90 -22.88 -4.19
C ASN A 54 1.04 -22.03 -3.22
N SER A 55 1.29 -20.73 -3.18
CA SER A 55 0.54 -19.79 -2.37
C SER A 55 -0.46 -19.08 -3.28
N ASP A 56 -1.76 -19.21 -2.98
CA ASP A 56 -2.82 -18.45 -3.67
C ASP A 56 -2.68 -16.93 -3.49
N TRP A 57 -1.71 -16.50 -2.68
CA TRP A 57 -1.37 -15.12 -2.42
C TRP A 57 -0.58 -14.53 -3.58
N LYS A 58 -1.07 -13.41 -4.11
CA LYS A 58 -0.46 -12.68 -5.22
C LYS A 58 -0.32 -11.21 -4.86
N PRO A 59 0.60 -10.46 -5.48
CA PRO A 59 0.66 -9.01 -5.31
C PRO A 59 -0.69 -8.34 -5.53
N ILE A 60 -1.02 -7.36 -4.68
CA ILE A 60 -2.27 -6.62 -4.79
C ILE A 60 -2.36 -5.87 -6.14
N ARG A 61 -3.55 -5.90 -6.73
CA ARG A 61 -3.87 -5.17 -7.96
C ARG A 61 -4.70 -3.95 -7.60
N ILE A 62 -4.13 -2.76 -7.72
CA ILE A 62 -4.80 -1.50 -7.40
C ILE A 62 -5.12 -0.78 -8.71
N LYS A 63 -6.40 -0.50 -8.95
CA LYS A 63 -6.84 0.34 -10.07
C LYS A 63 -7.13 1.74 -9.54
N VAL A 64 -6.56 2.74 -10.20
CA VAL A 64 -6.68 4.15 -9.80
C VAL A 64 -7.62 4.88 -10.77
N PHE A 65 -8.52 5.66 -10.20
CA PHE A 65 -9.47 6.54 -10.88
C PHE A 65 -9.17 7.98 -10.44
N THR A 66 -8.96 8.88 -11.39
CA THR A 66 -8.58 10.29 -11.17
C THR A 66 -9.50 11.25 -11.91
N GLU A 67 -10.70 10.79 -12.26
CA GLU A 67 -11.71 11.54 -13.01
C GLU A 67 -12.07 12.87 -12.34
N ASP A 68 -12.04 12.89 -11.00
CA ASP A 68 -12.26 14.06 -10.17
C ASP A 68 -11.24 15.18 -10.43
N LEU A 69 -10.03 14.85 -10.88
CA LEU A 69 -8.98 15.83 -11.21
C LEU A 69 -9.15 16.43 -12.61
N LYS A 70 -9.85 15.73 -13.52
CA LYS A 70 -9.93 16.06 -14.95
C LYS A 70 -10.90 17.18 -15.29
N ASN A 71 -11.65 17.71 -14.31
CA ASN A 71 -12.49 18.91 -14.45
C ASN A 71 -13.38 18.90 -15.71
N VAL A 72 -14.39 18.05 -15.73
CA VAL A 72 -15.29 17.95 -16.89
C VAL A 72 -16.32 19.10 -16.92
N ILE A 73 -16.54 19.81 -15.81
CA ILE A 73 -17.50 20.91 -15.72
C ILE A 73 -16.95 22.01 -14.78
N PRO A 74 -16.67 23.23 -15.28
CA PRO A 74 -16.31 24.36 -14.42
C PRO A 74 -17.42 24.64 -13.40
N GLY A 75 -17.07 24.68 -12.11
CA GLY A 75 -18.04 24.93 -11.02
C GLY A 75 -18.79 23.70 -10.48
N SER A 76 -18.49 22.48 -10.96
CA SER A 76 -19.01 21.24 -10.34
C SER A 76 -18.29 20.82 -9.04
N GLY A 77 -17.32 21.63 -8.61
CA GLY A 77 -16.91 21.71 -7.20
C GLY A 77 -16.30 20.45 -6.60
N ARG A 78 -15.61 19.59 -7.37
CA ARG A 78 -14.92 18.42 -6.76
C ARG A 78 -13.58 18.78 -6.12
N TYR A 79 -13.00 19.91 -6.50
CA TYR A 79 -11.83 20.48 -5.85
C TYR A 79 -11.83 22.00 -5.94
N CYS A 80 -10.99 22.64 -5.14
CA CYS A 80 -10.81 24.09 -5.13
C CYS A 80 -9.94 24.56 -6.30
N GLU A 81 -10.50 25.34 -7.23
CA GLU A 81 -9.74 25.99 -8.31
C GLU A 81 -9.19 27.35 -7.87
N LYS A 82 -9.97 28.09 -7.09
CA LYS A 82 -9.64 29.43 -6.63
C LYS A 82 -9.99 29.61 -5.16
N ARG A 83 -9.33 30.59 -4.54
CA ARG A 83 -9.68 31.03 -3.19
C ARG A 83 -11.11 31.61 -3.21
N GLY A 84 -11.91 31.23 -2.23
CA GLY A 84 -13.29 31.70 -2.09
C GLY A 84 -14.33 30.80 -2.74
N ASP A 85 -13.92 29.83 -3.56
CA ASP A 85 -14.82 28.83 -4.13
C ASP A 85 -15.50 28.03 -3.01
N ARG A 86 -16.70 27.51 -3.30
CA ARG A 86 -17.39 26.54 -2.45
C ARG A 86 -17.19 25.14 -3.03
N CYS A 87 -16.60 24.27 -2.23
CA CYS A 87 -16.31 22.90 -2.59
C CYS A 87 -16.86 21.97 -1.48
N PRO A 88 -17.69 20.95 -1.79
CA PRO A 88 -17.95 19.86 -0.85
C PRO A 88 -16.65 19.20 -0.39
N ASP A 89 -16.56 18.89 0.89
CA ASP A 89 -15.59 17.93 1.42
C ASP A 89 -16.08 16.49 1.18
N TYR A 90 -15.25 15.51 1.54
CA TYR A 90 -15.58 14.08 1.38
C TYR A 90 -16.80 13.63 2.19
N LEU A 91 -17.25 14.43 3.17
CA LEU A 91 -18.45 14.18 3.96
C LEU A 91 -19.68 14.88 3.36
N GLY A 92 -19.53 15.57 2.24
CA GLY A 92 -20.59 16.33 1.57
C GLY A 92 -20.83 17.72 2.18
N HIS A 93 -20.00 18.18 3.12
CA HIS A 93 -20.15 19.52 3.67
C HIS A 93 -19.47 20.56 2.78
N ASN A 94 -20.20 21.62 2.45
CA ASN A 94 -19.62 22.73 1.69
C ASN A 94 -18.60 23.51 2.54
N ARG A 95 -17.36 23.57 2.06
CA ARG A 95 -16.26 24.35 2.64
C ARG A 95 -15.87 25.49 1.70
N THR A 96 -15.44 26.59 2.30
CA THR A 96 -14.84 27.71 1.56
C THR A 96 -13.37 27.42 1.32
N CYS A 97 -12.95 27.49 0.06
CA CYS A 97 -11.58 27.26 -0.34
C CYS A 97 -10.65 28.38 0.15
N VAL A 98 -9.61 28.02 0.88
CA VAL A 98 -8.48 28.91 1.17
C VAL A 98 -7.36 28.69 0.16
N THR A 99 -6.33 29.54 0.17
CA THR A 99 -5.21 29.50 -0.78
C THR A 99 -4.48 28.15 -0.80
N GLU A 100 -4.39 27.47 0.35
CA GLU A 100 -3.73 26.18 0.47
C GLU A 100 -4.50 25.04 -0.21
N HIS A 101 -5.84 25.15 -0.22
CA HIS A 101 -6.73 24.15 -0.82
C HIS A 101 -6.69 24.20 -2.35
N VAL A 102 -6.25 25.32 -2.94
CA VAL A 102 -6.24 25.50 -4.38
C VAL A 102 -5.35 24.45 -5.04
N LEU A 103 -5.97 23.66 -5.90
CA LEU A 103 -5.33 22.60 -6.67
C LEU A 103 -4.88 23.15 -8.02
N SER A 104 -3.71 23.79 -8.02
CA SER A 104 -3.03 24.27 -9.22
C SER A 104 -2.70 23.11 -10.18
N GLU A 105 -2.52 23.41 -11.48
CA GLU A 105 -2.08 22.44 -12.49
C GLU A 105 -0.78 21.70 -12.12
N GLU A 106 0.17 22.38 -11.47
CA GLU A 106 1.42 21.76 -11.01
C GLU A 106 1.15 20.67 -9.96
N LYS A 107 0.31 20.98 -8.97
CA LYS A 107 -0.15 20.01 -7.96
C LYS A 107 -0.89 18.84 -8.60
N LYS A 108 -1.80 19.08 -9.57
CA LYS A 108 -2.51 18.00 -10.29
C LYS A 108 -1.53 17.06 -10.97
N LYS A 109 -0.59 17.62 -11.73
CA LYS A 109 0.44 16.86 -12.43
C LYS A 109 1.29 16.05 -11.46
N LEU A 110 1.62 16.61 -10.30
CA LEU A 110 2.38 15.91 -9.25
C LEU A 110 1.60 14.71 -8.68
N TYR A 111 0.31 14.88 -8.40
CA TYR A 111 -0.54 13.78 -7.93
C TYR A 111 -0.66 12.67 -8.98
N GLU A 112 -0.98 13.02 -10.22
CA GLU A 112 -1.23 12.05 -11.29
C GLU A 112 0.04 11.30 -11.72
N LYS A 113 1.17 12.01 -11.84
CA LYS A 113 2.39 11.45 -12.45
C LYS A 113 3.40 10.92 -11.44
N THR A 114 3.29 11.30 -10.16
CA THR A 114 4.32 10.98 -9.17
C THR A 114 3.73 10.41 -7.90
N ILE A 115 2.94 11.18 -7.15
CA ILE A 115 2.52 10.79 -5.79
C ILE A 115 1.66 9.52 -5.84
N ILE A 116 0.62 9.49 -6.67
CA ILE A 116 -0.29 8.34 -6.71
C ILE A 116 0.40 7.09 -7.28
N PRO A 117 1.13 7.14 -8.42
CA PRO A 117 1.85 5.98 -8.93
C PRO A 117 2.89 5.40 -7.95
N GLU A 118 3.69 6.25 -7.31
CA GLU A 118 4.70 5.78 -6.35
C GLU A 118 4.05 5.20 -5.09
N ALA A 119 2.97 5.81 -4.59
CA ALA A 119 2.21 5.24 -3.48
C ALA A 119 1.64 3.87 -3.84
N VAL A 120 1.04 3.71 -5.02
CA VAL A 120 0.54 2.41 -5.51
C VAL A 120 1.65 1.39 -5.59
N LYS A 121 2.81 1.75 -6.16
CA LYS A 121 3.97 0.87 -6.26
C LYS A 121 4.43 0.39 -4.87
N LEU A 122 4.59 1.30 -3.92
CA LEU A 122 5.03 0.99 -2.55
C LEU A 122 4.10 0.02 -1.83
N HIS A 123 2.80 0.04 -2.12
CA HIS A 123 1.82 -0.90 -1.57
C HIS A 123 1.80 -2.21 -2.37
N ALA A 124 1.82 -2.15 -3.70
CA ALA A 124 1.76 -3.31 -4.58
C ALA A 124 2.96 -4.25 -4.41
N GLU A 125 4.15 -3.71 -4.15
CA GLU A 125 5.38 -4.50 -3.97
C GLU A 125 5.46 -5.20 -2.59
N ARG A 126 4.69 -4.72 -1.59
CA ARG A 126 4.77 -5.22 -0.21
C ARG A 126 3.57 -6.03 0.24
N LEU A 127 2.40 -5.79 -0.37
CA LEU A 127 1.14 -6.43 0.03
C LEU A 127 0.80 -7.59 -0.90
N LEU A 128 0.76 -8.79 -0.32
CA LEU A 128 0.18 -9.97 -0.94
C LEU A 128 -1.27 -10.11 -0.49
N VAL A 129 -2.15 -10.48 -1.42
CA VAL A 129 -3.57 -10.74 -1.18
C VAL A 129 -3.98 -12.04 -1.86
N LYS A 130 -5.01 -12.72 -1.34
CA LYS A 130 -5.71 -13.76 -2.11
C LYS A 130 -6.68 -13.07 -3.07
N PRO A 131 -6.46 -13.12 -4.40
CA PRO A 131 -7.31 -12.39 -5.33
C PRO A 131 -8.74 -12.96 -5.35
N MET A 132 -9.74 -12.08 -5.45
CA MET A 132 -11.09 -12.51 -5.80
C MET A 132 -11.10 -13.03 -7.24
N ALA A 133 -11.81 -14.14 -7.46
CA ALA A 133 -11.97 -14.75 -8.77
C ALA A 133 -12.91 -13.93 -9.68
N GLU A 134 -13.86 -13.22 -9.09
CA GLU A 134 -14.89 -12.46 -9.79
C GLU A 134 -14.62 -10.96 -9.77
N GLY A 135 -15.11 -10.26 -10.80
CA GLY A 135 -15.07 -8.81 -10.87
C GLY A 135 -16.15 -8.19 -9.99
N VAL A 136 -15.78 -7.18 -9.20
CA VAL A 136 -16.73 -6.40 -8.40
C VAL A 136 -17.18 -5.18 -9.19
N VAL A 137 -18.49 -4.96 -9.26
CA VAL A 137 -19.08 -3.72 -9.79
C VAL A 137 -19.26 -2.77 -8.62
N MET A 138 -18.58 -1.61 -8.70
CA MET A 138 -18.82 -0.51 -7.77
C MET A 138 -20.19 0.11 -8.10
N GLY A 139 -21.12 0.11 -7.14
CA GLY A 139 -22.36 0.87 -7.26
C GLY A 139 -22.10 2.38 -7.28
N GLU A 140 -23.14 3.17 -7.56
CA GLU A 140 -23.04 4.63 -7.48
C GLU A 140 -22.57 5.07 -6.08
N GLY A 141 -21.41 5.74 -6.04
CA GLY A 141 -20.88 6.32 -4.82
C GLY A 141 -21.57 7.65 -4.48
N PRO A 142 -21.45 8.15 -3.24
CA PRO A 142 -22.07 9.40 -2.77
C PRO A 142 -21.54 10.69 -3.45
N GLY A 143 -20.80 10.59 -4.55
CA GLY A 143 -20.36 11.70 -5.40
C GLY A 143 -20.94 11.68 -6.82
N GLY A 144 -21.96 10.84 -7.08
CA GLY A 144 -22.58 10.69 -8.39
C GLY A 144 -23.46 11.88 -8.81
N LEU A 145 -23.10 12.48 -9.94
CA LEU A 145 -24.02 13.05 -10.92
C LEU A 145 -24.35 11.95 -11.94
#